data_AF-A0A2R7S2L2-F1
#
_entry.id   AF-A0A2R7S2L2-F1
#
_cell.length_a   1.000
_cell.length_b   1.000
_cell.length_c   1.000
_cell.angle_alpha   90.00
_cell.angle_beta   90.00
_cell.angle_gamma   90.00
#
_symmetry.space_group_name_H-M   'P 1'
#
loop_
_entity.id
_entity.type
_entity.pdbx_description
1 polymer ?
#
loop_
_entity_poly.entity_id
_entity_poly.type
_entity_poly.pdbx_seq_one_letter_code
_entity_poly.pdbx_strand_id
1 'polypeptide(L)'
;MELAAAQAAALNGVADQASTADLQLRLASGQTVQLRMTDRVGFGPIGMQVSISASGTLSGDERTAVQALADGLDRALAGLGQPDIAKLDLGGLLGYDRQLITGLDLTVQNALQGQFLDRFELHMGGEKPSILLKGVDGEMRLSVDAGTAATAGAPQAQRAEALRGLLARMDAAGQRGQANVALVEQMKSAMAQLQTAVAGSATAPAGPGSAAPGGLADYEASFSGDTWRLNGAGTLRQGGNVAYQLSQRTEAGGAGAASTQQTVSEQLSADFKEAPGGRMLNVDNGNYTATQVRDRSTEITLIESVAGGAVRATRNTEEQQLKTVTGFERGHVVSRQAWPGQRAWVERLG
;
A
#
# COMPACT_ATOMS: atom_id res chain seq x y z
N MET A 1 14.41 19.64 -37.51
CA MET A 1 13.32 19.73 -36.50
C MET A 1 12.13 18.83 -36.84
N GLU A 2 11.90 18.47 -38.11
CA GLU A 2 10.77 17.62 -38.53
C GLU A 2 10.82 16.16 -38.02
N LEU A 3 12.03 15.59 -37.86
CA LEU A 3 12.21 14.21 -37.36
C LEU A 3 11.84 14.04 -35.86
N ALA A 4 12.06 15.06 -35.03
CA ALA A 4 11.71 15.02 -33.61
C ALA A 4 10.19 15.20 -33.39
N ALA A 5 9.54 16.03 -34.20
CA ALA A 5 8.10 16.21 -34.19
C ALA A 5 7.36 14.98 -34.75
N ALA A 6 7.90 14.35 -35.81
CA ALA A 6 7.38 13.10 -36.35
C ALA A 6 7.53 11.91 -35.38
N GLN A 7 8.63 11.85 -34.62
CA GLN A 7 8.78 10.87 -33.54
C GLN A 7 7.82 11.14 -32.38
N ALA A 8 7.62 12.40 -31.97
CA ALA A 8 6.65 12.75 -30.93
C ALA A 8 5.18 12.46 -31.34
N ALA A 9 4.84 12.69 -32.62
CA ALA A 9 3.51 12.39 -33.15
C ALA A 9 3.29 10.88 -33.34
N ALA A 10 4.29 10.14 -33.78
CA ALA A 10 4.25 8.68 -33.81
C ALA A 10 4.08 8.12 -32.39
N LEU A 11 4.84 8.61 -31.41
CA LEU A 11 4.74 8.22 -29.99
C LEU A 11 3.32 8.43 -29.42
N ASN A 12 2.66 9.55 -29.74
CA ASN A 12 1.28 9.81 -29.30
C ASN A 12 0.25 8.88 -29.98
N GLY A 13 0.47 8.46 -31.22
CA GLY A 13 -0.38 7.48 -31.91
C GLY A 13 -0.12 6.02 -31.51
N VAL A 14 1.05 5.72 -30.92
CA VAL A 14 1.41 4.38 -30.39
C VAL A 14 0.98 4.21 -28.93
N ALA A 15 0.90 5.29 -28.15
CA ALA A 15 0.56 5.27 -26.73
C ALA A 15 -0.86 4.76 -26.42
N ASP A 16 -1.79 4.79 -27.38
CA ASP A 16 -3.18 4.37 -27.16
C ASP A 16 -3.37 2.85 -27.06
N GLN A 17 -2.34 2.05 -27.38
CA GLN A 17 -2.35 0.57 -27.35
C GLN A 17 -1.05 -0.03 -26.77
N ALA A 18 -0.16 0.79 -26.18
CA ALA A 18 1.12 0.36 -25.64
C ALA A 18 1.18 0.60 -24.13
N SER A 19 1.70 -0.36 -23.39
CA SER A 19 2.02 -0.20 -21.96
C SER A 19 3.12 0.84 -21.81
N THR A 20 2.94 1.78 -20.88
CA THR A 20 3.88 2.87 -20.63
C THR A 20 4.46 2.77 -19.23
N ALA A 21 5.73 3.12 -19.07
CA ALA A 21 6.34 3.41 -17.79
C ALA A 21 7.02 4.77 -17.86
N ASP A 22 6.53 5.71 -17.07
CA ASP A 22 7.01 7.09 -16.97
C ASP A 22 7.68 7.27 -15.60
N LEU A 23 8.98 7.52 -15.59
CA LEU A 23 9.77 7.85 -14.41
C LEU A 23 10.25 9.29 -14.50
N GLN A 24 9.96 10.08 -13.48
CA GLN A 24 10.44 11.44 -13.30
C GLN A 24 11.27 11.53 -12.01
N LEU A 25 12.49 12.05 -12.14
CA LEU A 25 13.41 12.25 -11.03
C LEU A 25 13.67 13.74 -10.83
N ARG A 26 13.67 14.17 -9.58
CA ARG A 26 14.08 15.50 -9.16
C ARG A 26 15.42 15.39 -8.48
N LEU A 27 16.42 16.09 -8.98
CA LEU A 27 17.78 16.05 -8.46
C LEU A 27 18.02 17.21 -7.49
N ALA A 28 19.03 17.06 -6.62
CA ALA A 28 19.42 18.10 -5.68
C ALA A 28 20.00 19.35 -6.38
N SER A 29 20.54 19.20 -7.58
CA SER A 29 20.92 20.33 -8.45
C SER A 29 19.74 21.15 -8.98
N GLY A 30 18.50 20.74 -8.72
CA GLY A 30 17.28 21.34 -9.28
C GLY A 30 16.95 20.85 -10.70
N GLN A 31 17.76 19.94 -11.25
CA GLN A 31 17.52 19.33 -12.55
C GLN A 31 16.47 18.22 -12.46
N THR A 32 15.76 17.99 -13.57
CA THR A 32 14.79 16.91 -13.72
C THR A 32 15.24 15.93 -14.80
N VAL A 33 15.14 14.64 -14.51
CA VAL A 33 15.34 13.57 -15.49
C VAL A 33 14.00 12.90 -15.72
N GLN A 34 13.61 12.75 -16.99
CA GLN A 34 12.42 12.00 -17.39
C GLN A 34 12.85 10.82 -18.25
N LEU A 35 12.44 9.64 -17.83
CA LEU A 35 12.57 8.39 -18.55
C LEU A 35 11.16 7.91 -18.88
N ARG A 36 10.88 7.72 -20.17
CA ARG A 36 9.64 7.11 -20.64
C ARG A 36 9.97 5.85 -21.42
N MET A 37 9.34 4.76 -21.05
CA MET A 37 9.40 3.47 -21.72
C MET A 37 8.02 3.16 -22.29
N THR A 38 7.99 2.67 -23.52
CA THR A 38 6.76 2.21 -24.16
C THR A 38 6.98 0.82 -24.74
N ASP A 39 6.03 -0.08 -24.49
CA ASP A 39 6.05 -1.44 -25.00
C ASP A 39 4.68 -1.83 -25.55
N ARG A 40 4.66 -2.43 -26.74
CA ARG A 40 3.44 -2.89 -27.41
C ARG A 40 2.98 -4.29 -27.01
N VAL A 41 3.81 -5.07 -26.29
CA VAL A 41 3.55 -6.50 -26.04
C VAL A 41 3.60 -6.88 -24.55
N GLY A 42 3.91 -5.92 -23.65
CA GLY A 42 4.07 -6.14 -22.21
C GLY A 42 5.53 -6.43 -21.88
N PHE A 43 6.11 -5.58 -21.02
CA PHE A 43 7.54 -5.37 -20.72
C PHE A 43 8.49 -6.53 -21.07
N GLY A 44 8.79 -6.71 -22.37
CA GLY A 44 9.67 -7.73 -22.91
C GLY A 44 10.86 -7.12 -23.68
N PRO A 45 11.93 -7.91 -23.95
CA PRO A 45 13.17 -7.39 -24.52
C PRO A 45 13.09 -6.99 -26.01
N ILE A 46 11.95 -7.17 -26.68
CA ILE A 46 11.78 -6.89 -28.11
C ILE A 46 10.64 -5.88 -28.29
N GLY A 47 10.96 -4.69 -28.81
CA GLY A 47 9.97 -3.64 -29.12
C GLY A 47 9.84 -2.52 -28.09
N MET A 48 10.67 -2.54 -27.04
CA MET A 48 10.72 -1.51 -26.01
C MET A 48 11.39 -0.24 -26.54
N GLN A 49 10.64 0.85 -26.62
CA GLN A 49 11.19 2.17 -26.94
C GLN A 49 11.43 2.94 -25.63
N VAL A 50 12.68 3.33 -25.43
CA VAL A 50 13.12 4.10 -24.26
C VAL A 50 13.50 5.51 -24.70
N SER A 51 12.88 6.52 -24.11
CA SER A 51 13.25 7.91 -24.25
C SER A 51 13.73 8.46 -22.92
N ILE A 52 14.93 9.03 -22.92
CA ILE A 52 15.53 9.69 -21.75
C ILE A 52 15.73 11.16 -22.11
N SER A 53 15.26 12.04 -21.24
CA SER A 53 15.51 13.47 -21.33
C SER A 53 15.94 14.01 -19.99
N ALA A 54 16.91 14.92 -19.99
CA ALA A 54 17.36 15.64 -18.80
C ALA A 54 17.21 17.13 -19.07
N SER A 55 16.79 17.88 -18.06
CA SER A 55 16.62 19.34 -18.18
C SER A 55 17.96 20.09 -18.28
N GLY A 56 19.09 19.43 -18.05
CA GLY A 56 20.44 20.01 -18.10
C GLY A 56 21.56 18.97 -17.94
N THR A 57 22.77 19.45 -17.70
CA THR A 57 23.96 18.61 -17.52
C THR A 57 24.01 17.99 -16.12
N LEU A 58 23.95 16.66 -16.07
CA LEU A 58 24.09 15.88 -14.83
C LEU A 58 25.54 15.79 -14.36
N SER A 59 25.76 15.88 -13.05
CA SER A 59 27.06 15.60 -12.42
C SER A 59 27.44 14.11 -12.53
N GLY A 60 28.70 13.76 -12.25
CA GLY A 60 29.13 12.36 -12.23
C GLY A 60 28.38 11.51 -11.20
N ASP A 61 28.18 12.07 -10.01
CA ASP A 61 27.49 11.41 -8.90
C ASP A 61 25.99 11.26 -9.20
N GLU A 62 25.36 12.31 -9.75
CA GLU A 62 23.95 12.26 -10.18
C GLU A 62 23.73 11.21 -11.27
N ARG A 63 24.63 11.12 -12.25
CA ARG A 63 24.53 10.12 -13.31
C ARG A 63 24.63 8.70 -12.75
N THR A 64 25.52 8.48 -11.80
CA THR A 64 25.69 7.18 -11.13
C THR A 64 24.45 6.81 -10.32
N ALA A 65 23.87 7.77 -9.59
CA ALA A 65 22.63 7.58 -8.84
C ALA A 65 21.44 7.24 -9.75
N VAL A 66 21.31 7.94 -10.88
CA VAL A 66 20.27 7.66 -11.89
C VAL A 66 20.45 6.26 -12.50
N GLN A 67 21.68 5.83 -12.78
CA GLN A 67 21.96 4.47 -13.28
C GLN A 67 21.55 3.39 -12.26
N ALA A 68 21.95 3.53 -11.00
CA ALA A 68 21.57 2.59 -9.94
C ALA A 68 20.04 2.50 -9.76
N LEU A 69 19.34 3.62 -9.95
CA LEU A 69 17.88 3.66 -9.90
C LEU A 69 17.25 2.97 -11.11
N ALA A 70 17.82 3.13 -12.31
CA ALA A 70 17.35 2.42 -13.50
C ALA A 70 17.47 0.89 -13.33
N ASP A 71 18.56 0.41 -12.72
CA ASP A 71 18.73 -1.02 -12.37
C ASP A 71 17.74 -1.49 -11.29
N GLY A 72 17.36 -0.58 -10.38
CA GLY A 72 16.29 -0.81 -9.41
C GLY A 72 14.91 -0.89 -10.05
N LEU A 73 14.64 -0.03 -11.04
CA LEU A 73 13.41 0.00 -11.81
C LEU A 73 13.23 -1.27 -12.64
N ASP A 74 14.28 -1.73 -13.32
CA ASP A 74 14.23 -2.97 -14.12
C ASP A 74 13.85 -4.17 -13.24
N ARG A 75 14.46 -4.29 -12.05
CA ARG A 75 14.11 -5.34 -11.08
C ARG A 75 12.68 -5.20 -10.54
N ALA A 76 12.24 -3.99 -10.24
CA ALA A 76 10.88 -3.74 -9.78
C ALA A 76 9.85 -4.09 -10.88
N LEU A 77 10.08 -3.66 -12.13
CA LEU A 77 9.23 -3.96 -13.28
C LEU A 77 9.21 -5.46 -13.61
N ALA A 78 10.35 -6.15 -13.48
CA ALA A 78 10.42 -7.59 -13.67
C ALA A 78 9.57 -8.36 -12.63
N GLY A 79 9.43 -7.82 -11.42
CA GLY A 79 8.56 -8.35 -10.37
C GLY A 79 7.09 -7.95 -10.50
N LEU A 80 6.83 -6.76 -11.05
CA LEU A 80 5.49 -6.19 -11.23
C LEU A 80 4.75 -6.92 -12.37
N GLY A 81 3.73 -7.69 -12.01
CA GLY A 81 2.90 -8.41 -12.98
C GLY A 81 3.24 -9.88 -13.19
N GLN A 82 4.13 -10.46 -12.35
CA GLN A 82 4.26 -11.92 -12.29
C GLN A 82 3.28 -12.53 -11.28
N PRO A 83 2.50 -13.56 -11.68
CA PRO A 83 1.54 -14.22 -10.80
C PRO A 83 2.18 -14.90 -9.58
N ASP A 84 3.45 -15.29 -9.69
CA ASP A 84 4.15 -16.09 -8.68
C ASP A 84 4.93 -15.24 -7.66
N ILE A 85 4.97 -13.92 -7.83
CA ILE A 85 5.72 -13.02 -6.96
C ILE A 85 4.78 -12.40 -5.93
N ALA A 86 4.71 -13.06 -4.76
CA ALA A 86 3.95 -12.57 -3.61
C ALA A 86 4.55 -11.31 -2.96
N LYS A 87 5.82 -10.99 -3.23
CA LYS A 87 6.55 -9.89 -2.60
C LYS A 87 7.03 -8.89 -3.63
N LEU A 88 6.56 -7.66 -3.49
CA LEU A 88 7.06 -6.53 -4.26
C LEU A 88 8.46 -6.14 -3.75
N ASP A 89 9.47 -6.06 -4.62
CA ASP A 89 10.81 -5.53 -4.30
C ASP A 89 10.95 -4.11 -4.85
N LEU A 90 10.86 -3.13 -3.95
CA LEU A 90 11.06 -1.71 -4.26
C LEU A 90 12.37 -1.19 -3.66
N GLY A 91 13.23 -2.06 -3.13
CA GLY A 91 14.43 -1.64 -2.41
C GLY A 91 15.34 -0.74 -3.26
N GLY A 92 15.49 -1.07 -4.55
CA GLY A 92 16.24 -0.26 -5.51
C GLY A 92 15.60 1.09 -5.83
N LEU A 93 14.28 1.22 -5.71
CA LEU A 93 13.54 2.46 -5.96
C LEU A 93 13.34 3.33 -4.71
N LEU A 94 13.50 2.75 -3.52
CA LEU A 94 13.30 3.43 -2.24
C LEU A 94 14.62 3.80 -1.55
N GLY A 95 15.71 3.09 -1.89
CA GLY A 95 17.03 3.23 -1.28
C GLY A 95 17.97 4.22 -1.98
N TYR A 96 17.45 5.12 -2.82
CA TYR A 96 18.28 6.10 -3.52
C TYR A 96 18.87 7.13 -2.54
N ASP A 97 20.02 7.70 -2.92
CA ASP A 97 20.65 8.77 -2.15
C ASP A 97 19.82 10.05 -2.25
N ARG A 98 19.16 10.40 -1.12
CA ARG A 98 18.28 11.57 -1.05
C ARG A 98 19.02 12.90 -1.08
N GLN A 99 20.35 12.88 -0.90
CA GLN A 99 21.19 14.06 -1.09
C GLN A 99 21.42 14.39 -2.56
N LEU A 100 21.25 13.40 -3.45
CA LEU A 100 21.43 13.56 -4.89
C LEU A 100 20.09 13.60 -5.63
N ILE A 101 19.11 12.82 -5.17
CA ILE A 101 17.76 12.72 -5.74
C ILE A 101 16.77 13.16 -4.66
N THR A 102 16.09 14.29 -4.86
CA THR A 102 15.14 14.86 -3.88
C THR A 102 13.73 14.28 -4.03
N GLY A 103 13.40 13.71 -5.20
CA GLY A 103 12.11 13.07 -5.44
C GLY A 103 12.12 12.16 -6.66
N LEU A 104 11.16 11.23 -6.66
CA LEU A 104 10.96 10.21 -7.68
C LEU A 104 9.46 9.99 -7.82
N ASP A 105 8.96 10.15 -9.05
CA ASP A 105 7.60 9.84 -9.44
C ASP A 105 7.66 8.78 -10.54
N LEU A 106 7.02 7.63 -10.33
CA LEU A 106 6.95 6.54 -11.30
C LEU A 106 5.49 6.21 -11.55
N THR A 107 5.12 6.12 -12.81
CA THR A 107 3.78 5.73 -13.24
C THR A 107 3.91 4.66 -14.32
N VAL A 108 3.39 3.48 -14.05
CA VAL A 108 3.32 2.36 -14.99
C VAL A 108 1.85 2.12 -15.32
N GLN A 109 1.52 2.05 -16.60
CA GLN A 109 0.17 1.80 -17.07
C GLN A 109 0.21 0.74 -18.16
N ASN A 110 -0.61 -0.28 -18.02
CA ASN A 110 -0.77 -1.30 -19.03
C ASN A 110 -1.91 -0.90 -19.98
N ALA A 111 -1.70 -1.05 -21.28
CA ALA A 111 -2.74 -0.77 -22.26
C ALA A 111 -3.87 -1.81 -22.23
N LEU A 112 -3.57 -3.04 -21.80
CA LEU A 112 -4.55 -4.10 -21.64
C LEU A 112 -5.06 -4.11 -20.19
N GLN A 113 -6.35 -3.83 -20.00
CA GLN A 113 -7.00 -3.90 -18.69
C GLN A 113 -7.26 -5.35 -18.27
N GLY A 114 -7.29 -5.61 -16.96
CA GLY A 114 -7.52 -6.95 -16.40
C GLY A 114 -6.29 -7.84 -16.44
N GLN A 115 -5.10 -7.25 -16.57
CA GLN A 115 -3.83 -7.96 -16.53
C GLN A 115 -3.33 -8.08 -15.08
N PHE A 116 -2.29 -8.88 -14.87
CA PHE A 116 -1.63 -8.97 -13.55
C PHE A 116 -1.17 -7.62 -13.01
N LEU A 117 -0.85 -6.69 -13.92
CA LEU A 117 -0.61 -5.29 -13.62
C LEU A 117 -1.39 -4.42 -14.61
N ASP A 118 -2.35 -3.65 -14.09
CA ASP A 118 -3.07 -2.61 -14.83
C ASP A 118 -2.40 -1.25 -14.63
N ARG A 119 -2.08 -0.92 -13.38
CA ARG A 119 -1.48 0.36 -13.01
C ARG A 119 -0.60 0.24 -11.78
N PHE A 120 0.55 0.90 -11.80
CA PHE A 120 1.39 1.11 -10.63
C PHE A 120 1.82 2.57 -10.57
N GLU A 121 1.69 3.18 -9.40
CA GLU A 121 2.20 4.53 -9.15
C GLU A 121 3.07 4.48 -7.89
N LEU A 122 4.25 5.10 -7.95
CA LEU A 122 5.14 5.27 -6.83
C LEU A 122 5.52 6.74 -6.78
N HIS A 123 5.17 7.40 -5.70
CA HIS A 123 5.55 8.78 -5.43
C HIS A 123 6.46 8.81 -4.21
N MET A 124 7.65 9.34 -4.40
CA MET A 124 8.70 9.45 -3.41
C MET A 124 9.30 10.85 -3.43
N GLY A 125 9.71 11.34 -2.26
CA GLY A 125 10.09 12.74 -2.09
C GLY A 125 8.90 13.60 -1.67
N GLY A 126 9.18 14.64 -0.89
CA GLY A 126 8.14 15.44 -0.23
C GLY A 126 7.59 14.80 1.03
N GLU A 127 6.44 15.29 1.50
CA GLU A 127 5.87 14.96 2.81
C GLU A 127 5.11 13.64 2.84
N LYS A 128 4.61 13.13 1.70
CA LYS A 128 3.75 11.93 1.66
C LYS A 128 4.15 10.92 0.58
N PRO A 129 5.24 10.17 0.79
CA PRO A 129 5.54 8.97 0.01
C PRO A 129 4.33 8.05 -0.13
N SER A 130 4.02 7.59 -1.34
CA SER A 130 2.84 6.76 -1.62
C SER A 130 3.06 5.75 -2.73
N ILE A 131 2.28 4.67 -2.66
CA ILE A 131 2.25 3.57 -3.63
C ILE A 131 0.79 3.29 -3.98
N LEU A 132 0.51 3.13 -5.26
CA LEU A 132 -0.73 2.57 -5.78
C LEU A 132 -0.38 1.35 -6.64
N LEU A 133 -1.09 0.25 -6.44
CA LEU A 133 -1.02 -0.93 -7.30
C LEU A 133 -2.44 -1.33 -7.67
N LYS A 134 -2.68 -1.60 -8.95
CA LYS A 134 -3.94 -2.12 -9.49
C LYS A 134 -3.63 -3.22 -10.48
N GLY A 135 -4.35 -4.33 -10.38
CA GLY A 135 -4.30 -5.44 -11.32
C GLY A 135 -5.43 -6.43 -11.10
N VAL A 136 -5.30 -7.63 -11.66
CA VAL A 136 -6.30 -8.70 -11.61
C VAL A 136 -6.66 -9.16 -10.18
N ASP A 137 -5.71 -9.07 -9.25
CA ASP A 137 -5.93 -9.47 -7.86
C ASP A 137 -6.62 -8.39 -7.01
N GLY A 138 -6.75 -7.17 -7.55
CA GLY A 138 -7.38 -6.04 -6.90
C GLY A 138 -6.52 -4.78 -6.95
N GLU A 139 -6.78 -3.90 -5.99
CA GLU A 139 -6.20 -2.58 -5.88
C GLU A 139 -5.70 -2.35 -4.45
N MET A 140 -4.56 -1.69 -4.32
CA MET A 140 -3.93 -1.33 -3.07
C MET A 140 -3.46 0.13 -3.15
N ARG A 141 -3.68 0.89 -2.08
CA ARG A 141 -3.09 2.22 -1.90
C ARG A 141 -2.42 2.31 -0.56
N LEU A 142 -1.22 2.87 -0.54
CA LEU A 142 -0.43 3.12 0.66
C LEU A 142 0.11 4.53 0.61
N SER A 143 0.11 5.22 1.73
CA SER A 143 0.84 6.47 1.91
C SER A 143 1.38 6.55 3.33
N VAL A 144 2.54 7.17 3.47
CA VAL A 144 3.22 7.38 4.74
C VAL A 144 3.58 8.86 4.85
N ASP A 145 3.31 9.49 5.98
CA ASP A 145 3.63 10.88 6.24
C ASP A 145 5.07 11.03 6.77
N ALA A 146 5.97 11.45 5.89
CA ALA A 146 7.38 11.66 6.22
C ALA A 146 7.62 12.75 7.27
N GLY A 147 6.71 13.73 7.41
CA GLY A 147 6.82 14.77 8.44
C GLY A 147 6.73 14.20 9.85
N THR A 148 5.96 13.13 10.02
CA THR A 148 5.78 12.43 11.30
C THR A 148 6.84 11.36 11.58
N ALA A 149 7.77 11.14 10.64
CA ALA A 149 8.87 10.21 10.81
C ALA A 149 9.98 10.76 11.69
N ALA A 150 10.19 12.09 11.69
CA ALA A 150 11.15 12.76 12.58
C ALA A 150 10.69 12.72 14.05
N THR A 151 9.37 12.67 14.27
CA THR A 151 8.75 12.45 15.59
C THR A 151 8.79 10.98 16.03
N ALA A 152 9.24 10.07 15.16
CA ALA A 152 9.32 8.64 15.44
C ALA A 152 10.65 8.21 16.09
N GLY A 153 11.33 9.09 16.85
CA GLY A 153 12.61 8.87 17.55
C GLY A 153 12.67 7.69 18.55
N ALA A 154 11.71 6.78 18.48
CA ALA A 154 11.70 5.49 19.14
C ALA A 154 12.93 4.63 18.75
N PRO A 155 13.44 3.82 19.71
CA PRO A 155 14.46 2.82 19.43
C PRO A 155 14.06 1.89 18.28
N GLN A 156 15.05 1.44 17.50
CA GLN A 156 14.81 0.54 16.35
C GLN A 156 14.00 -0.70 16.71
N ALA A 157 14.24 -1.28 17.90
CA ALA A 157 13.48 -2.43 18.39
C ALA A 157 11.98 -2.13 18.55
N GLN A 158 11.63 -0.96 19.08
CA GLN A 158 10.24 -0.54 19.24
C GLN A 158 9.56 -0.32 17.89
N ARG A 159 10.27 0.27 16.93
CA ARG A 159 9.77 0.44 15.55
C ARG A 159 9.53 -0.91 14.87
N ALA A 160 10.43 -1.86 15.06
CA ALA A 160 10.28 -3.21 14.50
C ALA A 160 9.10 -3.97 15.11
N GLU A 161 8.84 -3.82 16.42
CA GLU A 161 7.65 -4.36 17.08
C GLU A 161 6.36 -3.71 16.53
N ALA A 162 6.33 -2.39 16.45
CA ALA A 162 5.16 -1.67 15.92
C ALA A 162 4.87 -2.03 14.47
N LEU A 163 5.92 -2.13 13.63
CA LEU A 163 5.78 -2.58 12.25
C LEU A 163 5.24 -4.02 12.20
N ARG A 164 5.76 -4.94 13.03
CA ARG A 164 5.21 -6.30 13.10
C ARG A 164 3.74 -6.33 13.50
N GLY A 165 3.34 -5.53 14.47
CA GLY A 165 1.95 -5.37 14.87
C GLY A 165 1.06 -4.86 13.73
N LEU A 166 1.52 -3.84 12.99
CA LEU A 166 0.85 -3.31 11.81
C LEU A 166 0.66 -4.39 10.73
N LEU A 167 1.73 -5.11 10.37
CA LEU A 167 1.68 -6.16 9.37
C LEU A 167 0.77 -7.32 9.78
N ALA A 168 0.71 -7.66 11.07
CA ALA A 168 -0.18 -8.68 11.59
C ALA A 168 -1.67 -8.27 11.51
N ARG A 169 -1.99 -6.97 11.70
CA ARG A 169 -3.36 -6.46 11.52
C ARG A 169 -3.83 -6.60 10.07
N MET A 170 -2.97 -6.20 9.13
CA MET A 170 -3.23 -6.36 7.69
C MET A 170 -3.46 -7.83 7.30
N ASP A 171 -2.64 -8.73 7.85
CA ASP A 171 -2.76 -10.18 7.64
C ASP A 171 -4.09 -10.73 8.18
N ALA A 172 -4.43 -10.38 9.42
CA ALA A 172 -5.68 -10.79 10.05
C ALA A 172 -6.91 -10.27 9.28
N ALA A 173 -6.89 -9.02 8.82
CA ALA A 173 -7.95 -8.45 7.99
C ALA A 173 -8.07 -9.17 6.65
N GLY A 174 -6.94 -9.48 6.00
CA GLY A 174 -6.90 -10.25 4.76
C GLY A 174 -7.51 -11.65 4.91
N GLN A 175 -7.11 -12.38 5.96
CA GLN A 175 -7.67 -13.70 6.27
C GLN A 175 -9.17 -13.65 6.57
N ARG A 176 -9.58 -12.66 7.38
CA ARG A 176 -10.97 -12.49 7.79
C ARG A 176 -11.89 -12.09 6.62
N GLY A 177 -11.41 -11.22 5.74
CA GLY A 177 -12.10 -10.77 4.55
C GLY A 177 -11.97 -11.69 3.34
N GLN A 178 -11.20 -12.79 3.44
CA GLN A 178 -10.89 -13.69 2.31
C GLN A 178 -10.24 -12.96 1.12
N ALA A 179 -9.41 -11.97 1.41
CA ALA A 179 -8.66 -11.25 0.39
C ALA A 179 -7.67 -12.17 -0.34
N ASN A 180 -7.28 -11.77 -1.55
CA ASN A 180 -6.22 -12.45 -2.28
C ASN A 180 -4.91 -12.40 -1.46
N VAL A 181 -4.29 -13.56 -1.26
CA VAL A 181 -3.10 -13.69 -0.42
C VAL A 181 -1.91 -12.91 -1.01
N ALA A 182 -1.76 -12.93 -2.34
CA ALA A 182 -0.69 -12.19 -3.00
C ALA A 182 -0.86 -10.68 -2.81
N LEU A 183 -2.09 -10.14 -2.93
CA LEU A 183 -2.37 -8.72 -2.69
C LEU A 183 -2.02 -8.30 -1.26
N VAL A 184 -2.37 -9.13 -0.27
CA VAL A 184 -2.07 -8.85 1.16
C VAL A 184 -0.57 -8.90 1.43
N GLU A 185 0.16 -9.88 0.86
CA GLU A 185 1.62 -9.96 0.99
C GLU A 185 2.34 -8.80 0.29
N GLN A 186 1.88 -8.39 -0.89
CA GLN A 186 2.39 -7.22 -1.59
C GLN A 186 2.20 -5.95 -0.76
N MET A 187 1.02 -5.77 -0.16
CA MET A 187 0.76 -4.63 0.74
C MET A 187 1.65 -4.64 1.97
N LYS A 188 1.81 -5.81 2.60
CA LYS A 188 2.71 -5.98 3.76
C LYS A 188 4.15 -5.62 3.39
N SER A 189 4.64 -6.11 2.25
CA SER A 189 5.98 -5.83 1.73
C SER A 189 6.17 -4.34 1.46
N ALA A 190 5.23 -3.71 0.74
CA ALA A 190 5.28 -2.31 0.36
C ALA A 190 5.22 -1.38 1.58
N MET A 191 4.34 -1.66 2.56
CA MET A 191 4.26 -0.89 3.81
C MET A 191 5.56 -0.97 4.61
N ALA A 192 6.14 -2.17 4.75
CA ALA A 192 7.41 -2.35 5.47
C ALA A 192 8.55 -1.57 4.82
N GLN A 193 8.63 -1.59 3.49
CA GLN A 193 9.65 -0.88 2.74
C GLN A 193 9.45 0.64 2.78
N LEU A 194 8.22 1.14 2.64
CA LEU A 194 7.92 2.58 2.77
C LEU A 194 8.27 3.09 4.17
N GLN A 195 7.79 2.44 5.22
CA GLN A 195 8.09 2.86 6.59
C GLN A 195 9.60 2.87 6.88
N THR A 196 10.33 1.87 6.38
CA THR A 196 11.80 1.82 6.50
C THR A 196 12.46 2.94 5.73
N ALA A 197 12.03 3.19 4.50
CA ALA A 197 12.59 4.22 3.63
C ALA A 197 12.39 5.62 4.22
N VAL A 198 11.22 5.89 4.81
CA VAL A 198 10.94 7.17 5.46
C VAL A 198 11.72 7.31 6.77
N ALA A 199 11.80 6.26 7.59
CA ALA A 199 12.55 6.28 8.84
C ALA A 199 14.07 6.48 8.63
N GLY A 200 14.64 5.93 7.56
CA GLY A 200 16.05 6.16 7.18
C GLY A 200 16.36 7.60 6.75
N SER A 201 15.32 8.40 6.47
CA SER A 201 15.45 9.79 6.03
C SER A 201 15.47 10.81 7.17
N ALA A 202 15.12 10.40 8.39
CA ALA A 202 15.03 11.31 9.53
C ALA A 202 16.44 11.64 10.05
N THR A 203 16.98 12.80 9.65
CA THR A 203 18.27 13.33 10.09
C THR A 203 18.19 14.27 11.30
N ALA A 204 17.01 14.49 11.88
CA ALA A 204 16.83 15.39 13.01
C ALA A 204 16.92 14.66 14.37
N PRO A 205 17.64 15.20 15.36
CA PRO A 205 17.52 14.70 16.73
C PRO A 205 16.10 14.94 17.23
N ALA A 206 15.47 13.90 17.77
CA ALA A 206 14.16 13.98 18.39
C ALA A 206 14.18 15.06 19.49
N GLY A 207 13.44 16.15 19.28
CA GLY A 207 13.19 17.11 20.34
C GLY A 207 12.42 16.44 21.48
N PRO A 208 12.68 16.81 22.74
CA PRO A 208 11.93 16.27 23.87
C PRO A 208 10.48 16.76 23.78
N GLY A 209 9.55 15.90 23.36
CA GLY A 209 8.10 16.22 23.44
C GLY A 209 7.18 15.61 22.40
N SER A 210 7.66 14.90 21.39
CA SER A 210 6.80 14.44 20.28
C SER A 210 7.16 13.03 19.80
N ALA A 211 7.23 12.05 20.70
CA ALA A 211 7.40 10.65 20.29
C ALA A 211 6.04 10.07 19.92
N ALA A 212 5.81 9.74 18.64
CA ALA A 212 4.62 9.01 18.23
C ALA A 212 4.56 7.67 19.01
N PRO A 213 3.42 7.33 19.67
CA PRO A 213 3.27 6.03 20.32
C PRO A 213 3.46 4.93 19.27
N GLY A 214 4.55 4.18 19.34
CA GLY A 214 4.86 3.10 18.40
C GLY A 214 5.98 3.40 17.40
N GLY A 215 6.43 4.65 17.24
CA GLY A 215 7.62 4.95 16.43
C GLY A 215 7.47 4.64 14.94
N LEU A 216 6.25 4.54 14.43
CA LEU A 216 5.98 4.53 12.99
C LEU A 216 5.57 5.95 12.57
N ALA A 217 5.95 6.35 11.36
CA ALA A 217 5.34 7.50 10.73
C ALA A 217 3.85 7.22 10.51
N ASP A 218 3.01 8.25 10.55
CA ASP A 218 1.61 8.16 10.23
C ASP A 218 1.39 7.64 8.81
N TYR A 219 0.29 6.94 8.60
CA TYR A 219 0.06 6.23 7.35
C TYR A 219 -1.42 6.10 7.04
N GLU A 220 -1.70 5.86 5.77
CA GLU A 220 -2.99 5.46 5.26
C GLU A 220 -2.79 4.30 4.28
N ALA A 221 -3.50 3.21 4.52
CA ALA A 221 -3.41 1.97 3.77
C ALA A 221 -4.81 1.50 3.43
N SER A 222 -5.00 1.03 2.21
CA SER A 222 -6.24 0.38 1.80
C SER A 222 -5.98 -0.68 0.76
N PHE A 223 -6.82 -1.71 0.74
CA PHE A 223 -6.89 -2.64 -0.37
C PHE A 223 -8.34 -3.01 -0.67
N SER A 224 -8.62 -3.35 -1.91
CA SER A 224 -9.90 -3.90 -2.33
C SER A 224 -9.72 -4.82 -3.51
N GLY A 225 -10.52 -5.87 -3.60
CA GLY A 225 -10.43 -6.80 -4.72
C GLY A 225 -11.45 -7.91 -4.62
N ASP A 226 -11.35 -8.85 -5.56
CA ASP A 226 -12.22 -10.00 -5.60
C ASP A 226 -11.70 -11.13 -4.69
N THR A 227 -12.60 -11.82 -4.01
CA THR A 227 -12.29 -12.91 -3.06
C THR A 227 -12.44 -14.28 -3.72
N TRP A 228 -11.93 -14.45 -4.94
CA TRP A 228 -12.15 -15.69 -5.67
C TRP A 228 -11.29 -16.83 -5.13
N ARG A 229 -11.87 -18.04 -5.10
CA ARG A 229 -11.11 -19.27 -4.83
C ARG A 229 -11.49 -20.35 -5.82
N LEU A 230 -10.50 -21.07 -6.29
CA LEU A 230 -10.68 -22.25 -7.15
C LEU A 230 -10.85 -23.51 -6.29
N ASN A 231 -11.58 -24.50 -6.79
CA ASN A 231 -11.56 -25.85 -6.25
C ASN A 231 -10.42 -26.68 -6.85
N GLY A 232 -10.25 -27.93 -6.38
CA GLY A 232 -9.22 -28.85 -6.89
C GLY A 232 -9.36 -29.21 -8.38
N ALA A 233 -10.48 -28.88 -9.01
CA ALA A 233 -10.72 -29.04 -10.45
C ALA A 233 -10.42 -27.75 -11.26
N GLY A 234 -9.93 -26.68 -10.61
CA GLY A 234 -9.61 -25.41 -11.27
C GLY A 234 -10.83 -24.53 -11.57
N THR A 235 -12.00 -24.84 -11.05
CA THR A 235 -13.23 -24.04 -11.25
C THR A 235 -13.51 -23.12 -10.07
N LEU A 236 -14.14 -21.97 -10.32
CA LEU A 236 -14.48 -20.99 -9.30
C LEU A 236 -15.44 -21.58 -8.28
N ARG A 237 -15.04 -21.68 -7.02
CA ARG A 237 -15.86 -22.17 -5.88
C ARG A 237 -16.37 -21.03 -5.00
N GLN A 238 -15.61 -19.94 -4.92
CA GLN A 238 -15.94 -18.76 -4.13
C GLN A 238 -15.79 -17.51 -5.00
N GLY A 239 -16.66 -16.52 -4.81
CA GLY A 239 -16.59 -15.24 -5.49
C GLY A 239 -17.29 -14.16 -4.68
N GLY A 240 -16.77 -12.94 -4.75
CA GLY A 240 -17.17 -11.85 -3.87
C GLY A 240 -16.16 -10.71 -3.91
N ASN A 241 -16.35 -9.75 -3.02
CA ASN A 241 -15.51 -8.57 -2.92
C ASN A 241 -15.06 -8.34 -1.46
N VAL A 242 -13.88 -7.76 -1.31
CA VAL A 242 -13.32 -7.29 -0.04
C VAL A 242 -12.85 -5.86 -0.19
N ALA A 243 -12.98 -5.07 0.87
CA ALA A 243 -12.41 -3.75 1.00
C ALA A 243 -11.93 -3.55 2.44
N TYR A 244 -10.70 -3.08 2.59
CA TYR A 244 -10.05 -2.82 3.86
C TYR A 244 -9.41 -1.44 3.85
N GLN A 245 -9.50 -0.73 4.97
CA GLN A 245 -8.88 0.57 5.19
C GLN A 245 -8.27 0.60 6.59
N LEU A 246 -7.07 1.16 6.68
CA LEU A 246 -6.34 1.32 7.92
C LEU A 246 -5.57 2.65 7.88
N SER A 247 -5.73 3.49 8.89
CA SER A 247 -5.02 4.75 8.97
C SER A 247 -4.54 5.02 10.39
N GLN A 248 -3.38 5.63 10.52
CA GLN A 248 -2.87 6.20 11.75
C GLN A 248 -2.63 7.71 11.56
N ARG A 249 -3.08 8.51 12.52
CA ARG A 249 -2.78 9.95 12.60
C ARG A 249 -2.32 10.33 14.00
N THR A 250 -1.35 11.21 14.07
CA THR A 250 -0.72 11.71 15.28
C THR A 250 -0.81 13.23 15.29
N GLU A 251 -1.41 13.78 16.33
CA GLU A 251 -1.64 15.21 16.52
C GLU A 251 -0.94 15.65 17.80
N ALA A 252 -0.14 16.72 17.71
CA ALA A 252 0.40 17.37 18.89
C ALA A 252 -0.69 18.19 19.58
N GLY A 253 -0.74 18.12 20.90
CA GLY A 253 -1.66 18.91 21.73
C GLY A 253 -1.42 20.42 21.58
N GLY A 254 -2.47 21.20 21.83
CA GLY A 254 -2.43 22.66 21.73
C GLY A 254 -1.40 23.32 22.65
N ALA A 255 -1.00 24.55 22.28
CA ALA A 255 0.04 25.33 22.95
C ALA A 255 -0.23 25.47 24.47
N GLY A 256 0.52 24.73 25.29
CA GLY A 256 0.47 24.82 26.75
C GLY A 256 0.61 23.49 27.48
N ALA A 257 0.32 22.36 26.83
CA ALA A 257 0.54 21.02 27.37
C ALA A 257 1.25 20.14 26.33
N ALA A 258 2.35 19.48 26.72
CA ALA A 258 3.00 18.49 25.86
C ALA A 258 2.19 17.18 25.87
N SER A 259 1.02 17.21 25.24
CA SER A 259 0.23 16.04 24.94
C SER A 259 0.37 15.64 23.47
N THR A 260 0.17 14.36 23.18
CA THR A 260 0.16 13.82 21.81
C THR A 260 -0.99 12.84 21.73
N GLN A 261 -1.88 13.04 20.77
CA GLN A 261 -2.99 12.14 20.50
C GLN A 261 -2.70 11.36 19.22
N GLN A 262 -2.77 10.05 19.30
CA GLN A 262 -2.70 9.16 18.15
C GLN A 262 -4.03 8.46 17.97
N THR A 263 -4.54 8.46 16.74
CA THR A 263 -5.77 7.78 16.35
C THR A 263 -5.46 6.75 15.29
N VAL A 264 -5.73 5.48 15.58
CA VAL A 264 -5.69 4.38 14.60
C VAL A 264 -7.14 4.01 14.28
N SER A 265 -7.50 4.07 13.00
CA SER A 265 -8.83 3.71 12.50
C SER A 265 -8.71 2.55 11.52
N GLU A 266 -9.57 1.55 11.67
CA GLU A 266 -9.58 0.34 10.85
C GLU A 266 -11.02 0.02 10.43
N GLN A 267 -11.20 -0.39 9.17
CA GLN A 267 -12.48 -0.82 8.65
C GLN A 267 -12.29 -1.98 7.67
N LEU A 268 -13.07 -3.05 7.85
CA LEU A 268 -13.12 -4.20 6.96
C LEU A 268 -14.56 -4.44 6.49
N SER A 269 -14.71 -4.59 5.19
CA SER A 269 -15.96 -4.99 4.54
C SER A 269 -15.69 -6.12 3.58
N ALA A 270 -16.36 -7.26 3.74
CA ALA A 270 -16.29 -8.34 2.77
C ALA A 270 -17.66 -8.95 2.54
N ASP A 271 -17.93 -9.31 1.30
CA ASP A 271 -19.16 -9.97 0.88
C ASP A 271 -18.78 -11.05 -0.13
N PHE A 272 -18.94 -12.33 0.25
CA PHE A 272 -18.56 -13.44 -0.61
C PHE A 272 -19.51 -14.61 -0.54
N LYS A 273 -19.61 -15.33 -1.65
CA LYS A 273 -20.46 -16.50 -1.81
C LYS A 273 -19.60 -17.72 -2.05
N GLU A 274 -19.95 -18.82 -1.44
CA GLU A 274 -19.24 -20.09 -1.58
C GLU A 274 -20.20 -21.22 -1.91
N ALA A 275 -19.83 -22.05 -2.90
CA ALA A 275 -20.58 -23.26 -3.21
C ALA A 275 -20.37 -24.36 -2.16
N PRO A 276 -21.43 -25.11 -1.81
CA PRO A 276 -21.31 -26.24 -0.91
C PRO A 276 -20.50 -27.39 -1.53
N GLY A 277 -19.78 -28.13 -0.69
CA GLY A 277 -19.14 -29.39 -1.08
C GLY A 277 -18.04 -29.28 -2.13
N GLY A 278 -17.36 -28.13 -2.24
CA GLY A 278 -16.23 -27.95 -3.17
C GLY A 278 -16.62 -27.82 -4.65
N ARG A 279 -17.90 -27.65 -4.94
CA ARG A 279 -18.42 -27.50 -6.31
C ARG A 279 -18.09 -26.12 -6.89
N MET A 280 -18.34 -25.97 -8.19
CA MET A 280 -18.32 -24.67 -8.84
C MET A 280 -19.46 -23.78 -8.29
N LEU A 281 -19.15 -22.53 -8.01
CA LEU A 281 -20.10 -21.48 -7.67
C LEU A 281 -20.99 -21.21 -8.87
N ASN A 282 -22.28 -21.45 -8.68
CA ASN A 282 -23.32 -21.07 -9.61
C ASN A 282 -24.42 -20.44 -8.77
N VAL A 283 -24.52 -19.11 -8.82
CA VAL A 283 -25.50 -18.36 -8.02
C VAL A 283 -26.92 -18.60 -8.54
N ASP A 284 -27.07 -18.89 -9.83
CA ASP A 284 -28.38 -19.10 -10.49
C ASP A 284 -29.09 -20.37 -10.00
N ASN A 285 -28.32 -21.39 -9.61
CA ASN A 285 -28.90 -22.60 -9.01
C ASN A 285 -29.41 -22.37 -7.57
N GLY A 286 -29.08 -21.21 -6.98
CA GLY A 286 -29.53 -20.77 -5.67
C GLY A 286 -29.01 -21.59 -4.49
N ASN A 287 -27.94 -22.37 -4.68
CA ASN A 287 -27.33 -23.21 -3.64
C ASN A 287 -25.93 -22.69 -3.31
N TYR A 288 -25.84 -21.82 -2.29
CA TYR A 288 -24.58 -21.24 -1.84
C TYR A 288 -24.70 -20.72 -0.41
N THR A 289 -23.55 -20.52 0.22
CA THR A 289 -23.44 -19.80 1.49
C THR A 289 -22.93 -18.40 1.21
N ALA A 290 -23.70 -17.37 1.57
CA ALA A 290 -23.25 -15.98 1.55
C ALA A 290 -22.68 -15.60 2.91
N THR A 291 -21.48 -15.06 2.93
CA THR A 291 -20.84 -14.50 4.12
C THR A 291 -20.65 -13.00 3.93
N GLN A 292 -21.04 -12.24 4.95
CA GLN A 292 -20.82 -10.80 5.05
C GLN A 292 -19.98 -10.53 6.30
N VAL A 293 -18.95 -9.72 6.15
CA VAL A 293 -18.08 -9.25 7.23
C VAL A 293 -18.12 -7.73 7.23
N ARG A 294 -18.41 -7.14 8.39
CA ARG A 294 -18.41 -5.70 8.61
C ARG A 294 -17.74 -5.45 9.96
N ASP A 295 -16.51 -4.99 9.92
CA ASP A 295 -15.77 -4.65 11.13
C ASP A 295 -15.28 -3.21 11.08
N ARG A 296 -15.21 -2.61 12.26
CA ARG A 296 -14.66 -1.28 12.48
C ARG A 296 -13.95 -1.26 13.82
N SER A 297 -12.76 -0.68 13.85
CA SER A 297 -12.03 -0.44 15.09
C SER A 297 -11.52 1.00 15.12
N THR A 298 -11.51 1.59 16.30
CA THR A 298 -10.91 2.90 16.54
C THR A 298 -10.16 2.83 17.85
N GLU A 299 -8.87 3.16 17.79
CA GLU A 299 -7.96 3.16 18.92
C GLU A 299 -7.39 4.56 19.08
N ILE A 300 -7.69 5.20 20.21
CA ILE A 300 -7.21 6.55 20.54
C ILE A 300 -6.21 6.40 21.68
N THR A 301 -4.95 6.70 21.40
CA THR A 301 -3.88 6.75 22.40
C THR A 301 -3.57 8.21 22.72
N LEU A 302 -3.78 8.62 23.96
CA LEU A 302 -3.40 9.93 24.48
C LEU A 302 -2.14 9.79 25.33
N ILE A 303 -1.10 10.55 24.98
CA ILE A 303 0.12 10.69 25.77
C ILE A 303 0.12 12.10 26.36
N GLU A 304 0.40 12.23 27.65
CA GLU A 304 0.49 13.51 28.36
C GLU A 304 1.80 13.59 29.12
N SER A 305 2.54 14.70 28.96
CA SER A 305 3.69 15.02 29.81
C SER A 305 3.19 15.74 31.06
N VAL A 306 3.49 15.18 32.23
CA VAL A 306 3.11 15.72 33.54
C VAL A 306 4.30 16.46 34.17
N ALA A 307 4.02 17.51 34.94
CA ALA A 307 5.04 18.21 35.73
C ALA A 307 5.87 17.23 36.56
N GLY A 308 7.20 17.28 36.42
CA GLY A 308 8.13 16.32 37.03
C GLY A 308 8.68 15.24 36.08
N GLY A 309 8.35 15.30 34.78
CA GLY A 309 8.91 14.41 33.75
C GLY A 309 8.21 13.05 33.63
N ALA A 310 7.11 12.85 34.35
CA ALA A 310 6.28 11.66 34.22
C ALA A 310 5.45 11.75 32.93
N VAL A 311 5.44 10.68 32.15
CA VAL A 311 4.56 10.53 30.99
C VAL A 311 3.39 9.66 31.43
N ARG A 312 2.17 10.12 31.20
CA ARG A 312 0.97 9.28 31.31
C ARG A 312 0.50 8.94 29.91
N ALA A 313 0.22 7.68 29.65
CA ALA A 313 -0.46 7.31 28.43
C ALA A 313 -1.74 6.52 28.70
N THR A 314 -2.78 6.82 27.94
CA THR A 314 -4.07 6.14 28.02
C THR A 314 -4.48 5.73 26.62
N ARG A 315 -5.01 4.53 26.48
CA ARG A 315 -5.51 4.00 25.23
C ARG A 315 -6.97 3.62 25.39
N ASN A 316 -7.82 4.23 24.58
CA ASN A 316 -9.21 3.83 24.45
C ASN A 316 -9.37 3.05 23.15
N THR A 317 -9.87 1.82 23.24
CA THR A 317 -10.13 0.97 22.07
C THR A 317 -11.62 0.71 21.98
N GLU A 318 -12.19 1.00 20.81
CA GLU A 318 -13.55 0.65 20.43
C GLU A 318 -13.51 -0.27 19.22
N GLU A 319 -14.10 -1.46 19.36
CA GLU A 319 -14.11 -2.48 18.31
C GLU A 319 -15.55 -2.97 18.10
N GLN A 320 -15.96 -2.99 16.84
CA GLN A 320 -17.22 -3.53 16.37
C GLN A 320 -16.94 -4.54 15.28
N GLN A 321 -17.43 -5.75 15.45
CA GLN A 321 -17.29 -6.83 14.49
C GLN A 321 -18.67 -7.42 14.19
N LEU A 322 -18.94 -7.69 12.93
CA LEU A 322 -20.17 -8.36 12.52
C LEU A 322 -19.85 -9.33 11.39
N LYS A 323 -20.04 -10.62 11.67
CA LYS A 323 -20.06 -11.65 10.64
C LYS A 323 -21.47 -12.19 10.49
N THR A 324 -22.01 -12.20 9.28
CA THR A 324 -23.29 -12.82 8.96
C THR A 324 -23.08 -13.91 7.93
N VAL A 325 -23.59 -15.11 8.18
CA VAL A 325 -23.57 -16.23 7.24
C VAL A 325 -25.01 -16.63 6.95
N THR A 326 -25.39 -16.62 5.67
CA THR A 326 -26.72 -16.99 5.19
C THR A 326 -26.59 -18.14 4.19
N GLY A 327 -27.23 -19.28 4.49
CA GLY A 327 -27.33 -20.41 3.58
C GLY A 327 -28.54 -20.28 2.66
N PHE A 328 -28.33 -20.54 1.38
CA PHE A 328 -29.37 -20.59 0.36
C PHE A 328 -29.49 -21.99 -0.23
N GLU A 329 -30.72 -22.48 -0.39
CA GLU A 329 -31.05 -23.66 -1.18
C GLU A 329 -32.15 -23.33 -2.18
N ARG A 330 -31.91 -23.60 -3.46
CA ARG A 330 -32.83 -23.27 -4.57
C ARG A 330 -33.34 -21.82 -4.51
N GLY A 331 -32.49 -20.89 -4.05
CA GLY A 331 -32.78 -19.47 -3.95
C GLY A 331 -33.51 -19.05 -2.66
N HIS A 332 -33.87 -19.99 -1.79
CA HIS A 332 -34.51 -19.70 -0.50
C HIS A 332 -33.52 -19.72 0.65
N VAL A 333 -33.69 -18.80 1.60
CA VAL A 333 -32.89 -18.79 2.82
C VAL A 333 -33.27 -19.98 3.68
N VAL A 334 -32.32 -20.88 3.93
CA VAL A 334 -32.50 -22.05 4.80
C VAL A 334 -31.83 -21.88 6.16
N SER A 335 -30.83 -20.99 6.25
CA SER A 335 -30.16 -20.68 7.50
C SER A 335 -29.64 -19.25 7.50
N ARG A 336 -29.62 -18.63 8.67
CA ARG A 336 -28.96 -17.36 8.91
C ARG A 336 -28.37 -17.36 10.30
N GLN A 337 -27.08 -17.06 10.39
CA GLN A 337 -26.35 -16.94 11.64
C GLN A 337 -25.59 -15.62 11.62
N ALA A 338 -25.61 -14.91 12.75
CA ALA A 338 -24.89 -13.67 12.93
C ALA A 338 -24.05 -13.74 14.20
N TRP A 339 -22.81 -13.29 14.12
CA TRP A 339 -21.87 -13.18 15.23
C TRP A 339 -21.48 -11.71 15.39
N PRO A 340 -22.30 -10.91 16.10
CA PRO A 340 -21.91 -9.57 16.50
C PRO A 340 -20.91 -9.65 17.65
N GLY A 341 -19.87 -8.83 17.59
CA GLY A 341 -18.92 -8.59 18.66
C GLY A 341 -18.77 -7.09 18.87
N GLN A 342 -18.93 -6.62 20.09
CA GLN A 342 -18.65 -5.24 20.45
C GLN A 342 -17.79 -5.23 21.70
N ARG A 343 -16.70 -4.48 21.66
CA ARG A 343 -15.76 -4.37 22.77
C ARG A 343 -15.35 -2.91 22.89
N ALA A 344 -15.35 -2.40 24.11
CA ALA A 344 -14.82 -1.09 24.44
C ALA A 344 -14.02 -1.22 25.74
N TRP A 345 -12.78 -0.74 25.76
CA TRP A 345 -11.97 -0.76 26.96
C TRP A 345 -10.95 0.36 26.98
N VAL A 346 -10.56 0.75 28.19
CA VAL A 346 -9.54 1.76 28.43
C VAL A 346 -8.37 1.10 29.15
N GLU A 347 -7.17 1.28 28.61
CA GLU A 347 -5.92 0.79 29.17
C GLU A 347 -5.03 1.97 29.55
N ARG A 348 -4.32 1.87 30.69
CA ARG A 348 -3.24 2.82 31.02
C ARG A 348 -1.92 2.21 30.60
N LEU A 349 -1.16 2.99 29.83
CA LEU A 349 0.14 2.65 29.30
C LEU A 349 1.21 3.42 30.09
N GLY A 350 1.40 3.05 31.36
CA GLY A 350 2.37 3.69 32.27
C GLY A 350 1.84 4.89 33.04
#